data_AF-E8RA89-F1
#
_entry.id   AF-E8RA89-F1
#
_cell.length_a   1.000
_cell.length_b   1.000
_cell.length_c   1.000
_cell.angle_alpha   90.00
_cell.angle_beta   90.00
_cell.angle_gamma   90.00
#
_symmetry.space_group_name_H-M   'P 1'
#
loop_
_entity.id
_entity.type
_entity.pdbx_description
1 polymer ?
#
loop_
_entity_poly.entity_id
_entity_poly.type
_entity_poly.pdbx_seq_one_letter_code
_entity_poly.pdbx_strand_id
1 'polypeptide(L)' 'MAGYTLKPAEVEVKIGEAATPPVCDSCHRLMEPGEYGVEFYCPNCGKVLIKRCKSCRKLVVEYTCPNCGFRGP' A
#
# COMPACT_ATOMS: atom_id res chain seq x y z
N MET A 1 26.17 33.67 -6.65
CA MET A 1 25.11 32.67 -6.88
C MET A 1 25.59 31.37 -6.25
N ALA A 2 25.26 31.13 -4.97
CA ALA A 2 25.75 29.97 -4.23
C ALA A 2 24.98 28.72 -4.69
N GLY A 3 25.66 27.82 -5.41
CA GLY A 3 25.12 26.53 -5.80
C GLY A 3 24.87 25.69 -4.55
N TYR A 4 23.65 25.21 -4.39
CA TYR A 4 23.30 24.30 -3.31
C TYR A 4 23.84 22.90 -3.66
N THR A 5 24.77 22.40 -2.86
CA THR A 5 25.22 21.02 -2.92
C THR A 5 24.15 20.16 -2.26
N LEU A 6 23.42 19.39 -3.07
CA LEU A 6 22.46 18.40 -2.59
C LEU A 6 23.25 17.26 -1.93
N LYS A 7 23.20 17.17 -0.60
CA LYS A 7 23.61 15.96 0.12
C LYS A 7 22.65 14.84 -0.27
N PRO A 8 23.10 13.75 -0.90
CA PRO A 8 22.24 12.58 -1.04
C PRO A 8 21.94 12.05 0.36
N ALA A 9 20.67 12.09 0.75
CA ALA A 9 20.21 11.36 1.92
C ALA A 9 20.37 9.87 1.62
N GLU A 10 21.50 9.33 2.08
CA GLU A 10 21.83 7.92 2.21
C GLU A 10 20.74 7.23 3.05
N VAL A 11 19.65 6.83 2.39
CA VAL A 11 18.69 5.88 2.96
C VAL A 11 19.39 4.52 2.94
N GLU A 12 19.90 4.10 4.10
CA GLU A 12 20.32 2.73 4.35
C GLU A 12 19.13 1.79 4.13
N VAL A 13 18.99 1.30 2.90
CA VAL A 13 18.10 0.17 2.60
C VAL A 13 18.80 -1.07 3.14
N LYS A 14 18.48 -1.44 4.39
CA LYS A 14 18.81 -2.77 4.90
C LYS A 14 18.06 -3.79 4.05
N ILE A 15 18.80 -4.42 3.14
CA ILE A 15 18.32 -5.49 2.25
C ILE A 15 18.13 -6.75 3.10
N GLY A 16 17.08 -6.75 3.93
CA GLY A 16 16.53 -7.97 4.50
C GLY A 16 15.48 -8.49 3.54
N GLU A 17 15.82 -9.52 2.78
CA GLU A 17 14.89 -10.48 2.17
C GLU A 17 13.77 -9.87 1.30
N ALA A 18 14.02 -9.81 -0.02
CA ALA A 18 13.04 -9.56 -1.09
C ALA A 18 11.65 -9.06 -0.62
N ALA A 19 11.57 -7.79 -0.22
CA ALA A 19 10.31 -7.17 0.20
C ALA A 19 9.37 -7.14 -1.01
N THR A 20 8.54 -8.18 -1.13
CA THR A 20 7.54 -8.24 -2.17
C THR A 20 6.59 -7.06 -1.98
N PRO A 21 6.44 -6.18 -2.98
CA PRO A 21 5.63 -5.00 -2.83
C PRO A 21 4.19 -5.41 -2.51
N PRO A 22 3.54 -4.77 -1.52
CA PRO A 22 2.21 -5.15 -1.12
C PRO A 22 1.23 -4.95 -2.29
N VAL A 23 0.35 -5.93 -2.50
CA VAL A 23 -0.65 -5.89 -3.59
C VAL A 23 -1.93 -5.24 -3.10
N CYS A 24 -2.50 -4.35 -3.90
CA CYS A 24 -3.80 -3.77 -3.62
C CYS A 24 -4.89 -4.80 -3.93
N ASP A 25 -5.64 -5.25 -2.93
CA ASP A 25 -6.77 -6.19 -3.05
C ASP A 25 -7.98 -5.70 -3.92
N SER A 26 -7.91 -4.54 -4.56
CA SER A 26 -9.03 -3.86 -5.25
C SER A 26 -8.70 -3.65 -6.73
N CYS A 27 -7.52 -3.11 -7.03
CA CYS A 27 -7.00 -3.05 -8.41
C CYS A 27 -5.98 -4.16 -8.75
N HIS A 28 -5.59 -4.98 -7.78
CA HIS A 28 -4.60 -6.06 -7.91
C HIS A 28 -3.22 -5.60 -8.43
N ARG A 29 -2.91 -4.30 -8.29
CA ARG A 29 -1.61 -3.73 -8.65
C ARG A 29 -0.64 -3.79 -7.47
N LEU A 30 0.64 -3.91 -7.79
CA LEU A 30 1.73 -3.77 -6.84
C LEU A 30 1.81 -2.31 -6.40
N MET A 31 1.90 -2.06 -5.09
CA MET A 31 2.14 -0.73 -4.54
C MET A 31 3.64 -0.47 -4.52
N GLU A 32 4.07 0.55 -5.26
CA GLU A 32 5.47 0.95 -5.34
C GLU A 32 5.99 1.50 -4.00
N PRO A 33 7.29 1.33 -3.69
CA PRO A 33 7.90 1.90 -2.49
C PRO A 33 7.88 3.43 -2.57
N GLY A 34 6.84 4.04 -1.99
CA GLY A 34 6.56 5.49 -2.06
C GLY A 34 5.09 5.80 -2.34
N GLU A 35 4.33 4.84 -2.89
CA GLU A 35 2.89 4.93 -2.95
C GLU A 35 2.31 4.51 -1.60
N TYR A 36 2.16 5.49 -0.68
CA TYR A 36 1.54 5.29 0.63
C TYR A 36 0.14 4.66 0.48
N GLY A 37 0.06 3.35 0.70
CA GLY A 37 -1.18 2.61 0.84
C GLY A 37 -1.71 2.68 2.27
N VAL A 38 -2.92 2.17 2.47
CA VAL A 38 -3.48 1.89 3.80
C VAL A 38 -3.68 0.39 3.97
N GLU A 39 -3.41 -0.09 5.18
CA GLU A 39 -3.58 -1.48 5.56
C GLU A 39 -4.47 -1.51 6.79
N PHE A 40 -5.56 -2.26 6.74
CA PHE A 40 -6.52 -2.37 7.83
C PHE A 40 -7.17 -3.75 7.85
N TYR A 41 -7.58 -4.20 9.03
CA TYR A 41 -8.32 -5.44 9.15
C TYR A 41 -9.76 -5.24 8.67
N CYS A 42 -10.31 -6.26 8.00
CA CYS A 42 -11.69 -6.22 7.55
C CYS A 42 -12.65 -5.88 8.72
N PRO A 43 -13.51 -4.85 8.60
CA PRO A 43 -14.40 -4.42 9.70
C PRO A 43 -15.51 -5.43 10.03
N ASN A 44 -15.78 -6.36 9.11
CA ASN A 44 -16.81 -7.38 9.28
C ASN A 44 -16.24 -8.62 10.00
N CYS A 45 -15.14 -9.20 9.50
CA CYS A 45 -14.60 -10.45 10.04
C CYS A 45 -13.37 -10.28 10.93
N GLY A 46 -12.62 -9.18 10.82
CA GLY A 46 -11.38 -8.92 11.58
C GLY A 46 -10.20 -9.85 11.27
N LYS A 47 -10.38 -10.84 10.39
CA LYS A 47 -9.40 -11.91 10.14
C LYS A 47 -8.45 -11.63 8.97
N VAL A 48 -8.88 -10.82 8.00
CA VAL A 48 -8.09 -10.54 6.79
C VAL A 48 -7.54 -9.12 6.85
N LEU A 49 -6.25 -8.98 6.55
CA LEU A 49 -5.59 -7.71 6.36
C LEU A 49 -5.82 -7.23 4.93
N ILE A 50 -6.61 -6.18 4.76
CA ILE A 50 -6.92 -5.56 3.47
C ILE A 50 -5.93 -4.42 3.23
N LYS A 51 -5.29 -4.42 2.07
CA LYS A 51 -4.33 -3.39 1.65
C LYS A 51 -4.86 -2.62 0.46
N ARG A 52 -4.94 -1.29 0.56
CA ARG A 52 -5.51 -0.41 -0.48
C ARG A 52 -4.50 0.65 -0.90
N CYS A 53 -4.30 0.78 -2.21
CA CYS A 53 -3.53 1.88 -2.75
C CYS A 53 -4.31 3.21 -2.67
N LYS A 54 -3.57 4.32 -2.69
CA LYS A 54 -4.13 5.68 -2.63
C LYS A 54 -5.12 5.95 -3.77
N SER A 55 -4.83 5.43 -4.96
CA SER A 55 -5.66 5.61 -6.15
C SER A 55 -7.03 4.93 -6.02
N CYS A 56 -7.08 3.68 -5.57
CA CYS A 56 -8.34 2.97 -5.29
C CYS A 56 -9.15 3.71 -4.22
N ARG A 57 -8.50 4.21 -3.17
CA ARG A 57 -9.17 4.95 -2.09
C ARG A 57 -9.76 6.27 -2.57
N LYS A 58 -9.06 6.99 -3.45
CA LYS A 58 -9.57 8.25 -4.06
C LYS A 58 -10.74 8.01 -4.99
N LEU A 59 -10.69 6.91 -5.74
CA LEU A 59 -11.73 6.53 -6.70
C LEU A 59 -12.86 5.73 -6.05
N VAL A 60 -12.78 5.46 -4.74
CA VAL A 60 -13.78 4.71 -3.97
C VAL A 60 -14.06 3.35 -4.63
N VAL A 61 -12.99 2.68 -5.08
CA VAL A 61 -13.09 1.40 -5.78
C VAL A 61 -13.46 0.33 -4.77
N GLU A 62 -14.58 -0.35 -5.03
CA GLU A 62 -15.05 -1.41 -4.18
C GLU A 62 -14.01 -2.51 -3.98
N TYR A 63 -14.05 -3.10 -2.80
CA TYR A 63 -13.24 -4.25 -2.45
C TYR A 63 -14.04 -5.36 -1.85
N THR A 64 -13.61 -6.60 -2.13
CA THR A 64 -14.25 -7.79 -1.60
C THR A 64 -13.32 -8.49 -0.62
N CYS A 65 -13.75 -8.64 0.63
CA CYS A 65 -13.02 -9.45 1.59
C CYS A 65 -13.10 -10.95 1.21
N PRO A 66 -11.97 -11.68 1.04
CA PRO A 66 -11.98 -13.09 0.64
C PRO A 66 -12.52 -14.04 1.72
N ASN A 67 -12.63 -13.59 2.98
CA ASN A 67 -13.09 -14.43 4.09
C ASN A 67 -14.61 -14.35 4.31
N CYS A 68 -15.19 -13.16 4.27
CA CYS A 68 -16.62 -12.96 4.55
C CYS A 68 -17.44 -12.47 3.34
N GLY A 69 -16.80 -12.17 2.21
CA GLY A 69 -17.48 -11.64 1.02
C GLY A 69 -17.97 -10.20 1.17
N PHE A 70 -17.61 -9.50 2.26
CA PHE A 70 -18.00 -8.11 2.47
C PHE A 70 -17.46 -7.23 1.36
N ARG A 71 -18.36 -6.49 0.71
CA ARG A 71 -18.02 -5.48 -0.31
C ARG A 71 -18.11 -4.09 0.29
N GLY A 72 -16.98 -3.40 0.37
CA GLY A 72 -16.88 -2.05 0.90
C GLY A 72 -16.17 -1.11 -0.08
N PRO A 73 -16.34 0.21 0.05
CA PRO A 73 -15.59 1.22 -0.70
C PRO A 73 -14.13 1.39 -0.22
#